data_AF-A0A518EPT3-F1
#
_entry.id   AF-A0A518EPT3-F1
#
_cell.length_a   1.000
_cell.length_b   1.000
_cell.length_c   1.000
_cell.angle_alpha   90.00
_cell.angle_beta   90.00
_cell.angle_gamma   90.00
#
_symmetry.space_group_name_H-M   'P 1'
#
loop_
_entity.id
_entity.type
_entity.pdbx_description
1 polymer ?
#
loop_
_entity_poly.entity_id
_entity_poly.type
_entity_poly.pdbx_seq_one_letter_code
_entity_poly.pdbx_strand_id
1 'polypeptide(L)'
;MFSRFLLALLLLSSSGFGQKIGEVQRVAPSDAASVGEVLEWTSEQGQEYWYRLPQKQRGRRKPALVFMLHGTGLNHGWSFWNYPIAKGTFRGEDIVVSPDGLTPGSGDTFNFVQNKTDEEQIVGLIELFRSRFDIGNVYLYGHSQGAFFCYWFAGEHPELVDGIVAHAGNVLNVQHPKIAKEKVAIGILHARSDQVVPVSCAERTETIYRDQGYQKVKCWIVEGIRDQAGHWPLPTHVATMFEWLDEVATFHPVQAVEVARGALADKEPNFSVAIRAAGDAREGLKKYRGDDKAVALAMLDEIDGALARCAEAAAAALVPVFEAAGKGKEPGPWAADVRWCRQAFARSDAFARGTKSFASTFKSHDKAIAALARIKDPESKKYAKAALNALRDGFVGEGWEALALDLKGRIEGGWAPIDGLEDDVDAAISSASLDDEKDRTDALTSALAEALEACKGDYPAVFAPE
;
A
#
# COMPACT_ATOMS: atom_id res chain seq x y z
N MET A 1 -13.39 -21.32 30.26
CA MET A 1 -14.61 -20.49 30.21
C MET A 1 -14.74 -19.82 28.83
N PHE A 2 -14.49 -20.56 27.76
CA PHE A 2 -14.54 -20.09 26.36
C PHE A 2 -15.60 -20.92 25.63
N SER A 3 -16.85 -20.50 25.72
CA SER A 3 -17.94 -21.02 24.90
C SER A 3 -19.08 -20.03 24.99
N ARG A 4 -19.60 -19.61 23.82
CA ARG A 4 -20.71 -18.68 23.55
C ARG A 4 -20.30 -17.33 22.96
N PHE A 5 -19.86 -17.37 21.70
CA PHE A 5 -20.16 -16.32 20.71
C PHE A 5 -20.31 -17.00 19.34
N LEU A 6 -21.38 -17.77 19.18
CA LEU A 6 -21.95 -18.07 17.87
C LEU A 6 -23.16 -17.13 17.75
N LEU A 7 -22.91 -15.89 17.30
CA LEU A 7 -23.96 -14.97 16.94
C LEU A 7 -24.27 -15.19 15.46
N ALA A 8 -25.50 -15.64 15.17
CA ALA A 8 -26.00 -15.80 13.82
C ALA A 8 -25.95 -14.46 13.08
N LEU A 9 -25.03 -14.35 12.11
CA LEU A 9 -25.02 -13.27 11.13
C LEU A 9 -26.23 -13.46 10.21
N LEU A 10 -27.29 -12.69 10.44
CA LEU A 10 -28.42 -12.59 9.53
C LEU A 10 -27.96 -11.86 8.25
N LEU A 11 -27.74 -12.64 7.19
CA LEU A 11 -27.51 -12.19 5.82
C LEU A 11 -28.74 -11.41 5.32
N LEU A 12 -28.72 -10.07 5.46
CA LEU A 12 -29.59 -9.19 4.69
C LEU A 12 -28.93 -8.95 3.33
N SER A 13 -28.97 -9.94 2.45
CA SER A 13 -28.61 -9.75 1.04
C SER A 13 -29.79 -9.04 0.32
N SER A 14 -29.54 -7.83 -0.16
CA SER A 14 -30.47 -7.14 -1.06
C SER A 14 -30.60 -7.93 -2.37
N SER A 15 -31.74 -8.58 -2.54
CA SER A 15 -32.11 -9.45 -3.66
C SER A 15 -32.52 -8.62 -4.89
N GLY A 16 -31.55 -7.93 -5.51
CA GLY A 16 -31.80 -7.08 -6.67
C GLY A 16 -31.11 -7.51 -7.97
N PHE A 17 -29.80 -7.80 -7.94
CA PHE A 17 -29.00 -7.92 -9.17
C PHE A 17 -27.79 -8.86 -9.06
N GLY A 18 -27.74 -9.73 -8.04
CA GLY A 18 -26.65 -10.70 -7.91
C GLY A 18 -26.80 -11.84 -8.92
N GLN A 19 -25.78 -12.07 -9.76
CA GLN A 19 -25.65 -13.31 -10.52
C GLN A 19 -25.76 -14.50 -9.56
N LYS A 20 -26.55 -15.52 -9.89
CA LYS A 20 -26.67 -16.71 -9.04
C LYS A 20 -25.64 -17.77 -9.44
N ILE A 21 -25.23 -18.56 -8.46
CA ILE A 21 -24.43 -19.77 -8.69
C ILE A 21 -25.16 -20.68 -9.69
N GLY A 22 -24.44 -21.19 -10.67
CA GLY A 22 -24.99 -22.02 -11.75
C GLY A 22 -25.69 -21.28 -12.89
N GLU A 23 -25.87 -19.95 -12.81
CA GLU A 23 -26.36 -19.12 -13.93
C GLU A 23 -25.20 -18.47 -14.74
N VAL A 24 -23.97 -18.55 -14.23
CA VAL A 24 -22.77 -18.02 -14.90
C VAL A 24 -22.31 -18.99 -15.99
N GLN A 25 -21.90 -18.46 -17.14
CA GLN A 25 -21.45 -19.29 -18.25
C GLN A 25 -20.17 -20.04 -17.87
N ARG A 26 -20.21 -21.37 -18.02
CA ARG A 26 -19.08 -22.23 -17.71
C ARG A 26 -18.12 -22.34 -18.90
N VAL A 27 -16.95 -21.70 -18.79
CA VAL A 27 -15.95 -21.60 -19.86
C VAL A 27 -14.56 -21.76 -19.27
N ALA A 28 -13.72 -22.61 -19.87
CA ALA A 28 -12.34 -22.79 -19.43
C ALA A 28 -11.48 -21.53 -19.69
N PRO A 29 -10.56 -21.16 -18.79
CA PRO A 29 -9.64 -20.05 -19.04
C PRO A 29 -8.79 -20.32 -20.29
N SER A 30 -8.97 -19.51 -21.31
CA SER A 30 -8.28 -19.59 -22.60
C SER A 30 -8.46 -18.31 -23.39
N ASP A 31 -7.72 -18.15 -24.49
CA ASP A 31 -7.88 -17.03 -25.44
C ASP A 31 -9.26 -16.98 -26.11
N ALA A 32 -10.04 -18.06 -26.04
CA ALA A 32 -11.39 -18.12 -26.58
C ALA A 32 -12.48 -17.67 -25.59
N ALA A 33 -12.13 -17.44 -24.32
CA ALA A 33 -13.08 -17.01 -23.30
C ALA A 33 -13.49 -15.54 -23.52
N SER A 34 -14.77 -15.22 -23.26
CA SER A 34 -15.27 -13.86 -23.38
C SER A 34 -14.55 -12.90 -22.45
N VAL A 35 -14.11 -11.76 -22.98
CA VAL A 35 -13.50 -10.69 -22.19
C VAL A 35 -14.56 -9.80 -21.54
N GLY A 36 -14.29 -9.32 -20.33
CA GLY A 36 -15.18 -8.42 -19.59
C GLY A 36 -16.37 -9.10 -18.91
N GLU A 37 -16.68 -10.35 -19.25
CA GLU A 37 -17.76 -11.14 -18.68
C GLU A 37 -17.31 -11.93 -17.43
N VAL A 38 -18.26 -12.26 -16.56
CA VAL A 38 -18.04 -13.19 -15.46
C VAL A 38 -18.24 -14.60 -16.00
N LEU A 39 -17.26 -15.46 -15.80
CA LEU A 39 -17.22 -16.83 -16.27
C LEU A 39 -16.97 -17.77 -15.08
N GLU A 40 -17.41 -19.01 -15.22
CA GLU A 40 -17.23 -20.04 -14.21
C GLU A 40 -16.40 -21.19 -14.79
N TRP A 41 -15.56 -21.80 -13.95
CA TRP A 41 -14.91 -23.05 -14.31
C TRP A 41 -14.61 -23.88 -13.05
N THR A 42 -14.04 -25.06 -13.24
CA THR A 42 -13.67 -25.97 -12.17
C THR A 42 -12.17 -26.19 -12.17
N SER A 43 -11.56 -26.09 -10.99
CA SER A 43 -10.14 -26.38 -10.78
C SER A 43 -9.84 -27.86 -11.02
N GLU A 44 -8.56 -28.20 -11.15
CA GLU A 44 -8.15 -29.61 -11.23
C GLU A 44 -8.54 -30.39 -9.96
N GLN A 45 -8.65 -29.69 -8.82
CA GLN A 45 -9.08 -30.22 -7.53
C GLN A 45 -10.61 -30.34 -7.42
N GLY A 46 -11.36 -30.04 -8.47
CA GLY A 46 -12.81 -30.25 -8.52
C GLY A 46 -13.66 -29.15 -7.88
N GLN A 47 -13.07 -28.02 -7.50
CA GLN A 47 -13.82 -26.88 -6.94
C GLN A 47 -14.15 -25.83 -8.00
N GLU A 48 -15.32 -25.23 -7.85
CA GLU A 48 -15.78 -24.16 -8.73
C GLU A 48 -15.10 -22.84 -8.37
N TYR A 49 -14.87 -22.02 -9.39
CA TYR A 49 -14.39 -20.66 -9.23
C TYR A 49 -14.98 -19.76 -10.31
N TRP A 50 -15.17 -18.50 -9.96
CA TRP A 50 -15.52 -17.46 -10.92
C TRP A 50 -14.29 -16.68 -11.33
N TYR A 51 -14.26 -16.26 -12.58
CA TYR A 51 -13.21 -15.39 -13.08
C TYR A 51 -13.74 -14.38 -14.10
N ARG A 52 -12.96 -13.31 -14.30
CA ARG A 52 -13.20 -12.32 -15.35
C ARG A 52 -11.89 -11.99 -16.03
N LEU A 53 -11.91 -11.97 -17.36
CA LEU A 53 -10.80 -11.46 -18.18
C LEU A 53 -10.98 -9.96 -18.44
N PRO A 54 -9.88 -9.18 -18.59
CA PRO A 54 -9.98 -7.75 -18.82
C PRO A 54 -10.54 -7.44 -20.22
N GLN A 55 -11.46 -6.48 -20.31
CA GLN A 55 -12.10 -6.09 -21.58
C GLN A 55 -11.14 -5.34 -22.52
N LYS A 56 -10.17 -4.62 -21.95
CA LYS A 56 -9.12 -3.89 -22.66
C LYS A 56 -7.83 -3.99 -21.85
N GLN A 57 -6.72 -4.27 -22.52
CA GLN A 57 -5.38 -4.09 -21.96
C GLN A 57 -4.89 -2.69 -22.33
N ARG A 58 -4.41 -1.91 -21.36
CA ARG A 58 -3.79 -0.61 -21.62
C ARG A 58 -2.34 -0.79 -22.04
N GLY A 59 -2.04 -0.32 -23.24
CA GLY A 59 -0.68 -0.29 -23.78
C GLY A 59 -0.01 -1.67 -23.77
N ARG A 60 1.20 -1.73 -23.23
CA ARG A 60 2.01 -2.95 -23.11
C ARG A 60 2.00 -3.56 -21.70
N ARG A 61 1.14 -3.06 -20.81
CA ARG A 61 1.06 -3.57 -19.43
C ARG A 61 0.44 -4.96 -19.46
N LYS A 62 1.18 -5.93 -18.93
CA LYS A 62 0.64 -7.28 -18.66
C LYS A 62 -0.41 -7.19 -17.54
N PRO A 63 -1.58 -7.83 -17.68
CA PRO A 63 -2.59 -7.84 -16.62
C PRO A 63 -2.01 -8.49 -15.35
N ALA A 64 -2.35 -7.95 -14.19
CA ALA A 64 -2.14 -8.70 -12.96
C ALA A 64 -3.12 -9.88 -12.89
N LEU A 65 -2.75 -10.90 -12.13
CA LEU A 65 -3.65 -11.96 -11.71
C LEU A 65 -4.03 -11.73 -10.25
N VAL A 66 -5.31 -11.44 -10.01
CA VAL A 66 -5.83 -11.10 -8.69
C VAL A 66 -6.73 -12.22 -8.19
N PHE A 67 -6.33 -12.88 -7.11
CA PHE A 67 -7.18 -13.84 -6.39
C PHE A 67 -7.95 -13.13 -5.29
N MET A 68 -9.26 -13.35 -5.23
CA MET A 68 -10.16 -12.80 -4.22
C MET A 68 -10.65 -13.92 -3.31
N LEU A 69 -9.98 -14.11 -2.17
CA LEU A 69 -10.26 -15.17 -1.21
C LEU A 69 -11.27 -14.71 -0.15
N HIS A 70 -12.40 -15.40 -0.08
CA HIS A 70 -13.50 -15.06 0.82
C HIS A 70 -13.26 -15.50 2.28
N GLY A 71 -14.12 -15.04 3.20
CA GLY A 71 -14.12 -15.46 4.61
C GLY A 71 -14.86 -16.77 4.89
N THR A 72 -14.93 -17.17 6.16
CA THR A 72 -15.54 -18.44 6.58
C THR A 72 -17.02 -18.54 6.20
N GLY A 73 -17.44 -19.69 5.68
CA GLY A 73 -18.84 -19.98 5.37
C GLY A 73 -19.39 -19.19 4.17
N LEU A 74 -18.50 -18.65 3.34
CA LEU A 74 -18.81 -17.99 2.08
C LEU A 74 -18.40 -18.89 0.91
N ASN A 75 -18.54 -18.40 -0.32
CA ASN A 75 -18.18 -19.13 -1.53
C ASN A 75 -17.59 -18.23 -2.62
N HIS A 76 -17.19 -18.84 -3.73
CA HIS A 76 -16.55 -18.24 -4.89
C HIS A 76 -17.34 -17.10 -5.53
N GLY A 77 -18.67 -17.04 -5.36
CA GLY A 77 -19.50 -15.92 -5.84
C GLY A 77 -19.37 -14.64 -4.99
N TRP A 78 -18.96 -14.75 -3.73
CA TRP A 78 -18.96 -13.67 -2.75
C TRP A 78 -18.21 -12.42 -3.22
N SER A 79 -17.04 -12.58 -3.85
CA SER A 79 -16.23 -11.46 -4.32
C SER A 79 -16.96 -10.65 -5.39
N PHE A 80 -17.61 -11.32 -6.35
CA PHE A 80 -18.33 -10.66 -7.44
C PHE A 80 -19.61 -9.95 -6.99
N TRP A 81 -20.20 -10.36 -5.87
CA TRP A 81 -21.35 -9.69 -5.27
C TRP A 81 -20.96 -8.46 -4.46
N ASN A 82 -19.78 -8.46 -3.84
CA ASN A 82 -19.36 -7.39 -2.92
C ASN A 82 -18.45 -6.35 -3.57
N TYR A 83 -17.82 -6.70 -4.70
CA TYR A 83 -16.95 -5.82 -5.47
C TYR A 83 -17.53 -5.66 -6.87
N PRO A 84 -17.43 -4.48 -7.50
CA PRO A 84 -17.98 -4.26 -8.83
C PRO A 84 -17.06 -4.83 -9.93
N ILE A 85 -16.63 -6.09 -9.76
CA ILE A 85 -15.76 -6.86 -10.66
C ILE A 85 -16.51 -7.14 -11.97
N ALA A 86 -17.76 -7.60 -11.88
CA ALA A 86 -18.59 -7.89 -13.06
C ALA A 86 -18.77 -6.67 -13.99
N LYS A 87 -18.78 -5.47 -13.41
CA LYS A 87 -18.87 -4.20 -14.16
C LYS A 87 -17.53 -3.75 -14.74
N GLY A 88 -16.43 -4.42 -14.40
CA GLY A 88 -15.07 -4.04 -14.77
C GLY A 88 -14.57 -2.75 -14.11
N THR A 89 -15.29 -2.19 -13.13
CA THR A 89 -14.86 -0.97 -12.42
C THR A 89 -13.89 -1.28 -11.28
N PHE A 90 -13.80 -2.53 -10.85
CA PHE A 90 -12.78 -3.00 -9.91
C PHE A 90 -11.78 -3.88 -10.64
N ARG A 91 -10.49 -3.49 -10.64
CA ARG A 91 -9.39 -4.19 -11.34
C ARG A 91 -9.76 -4.56 -12.80
N GLY A 92 -10.34 -3.58 -13.51
CA GLY A 92 -10.94 -3.76 -14.83
C GLY A 92 -10.01 -4.29 -15.91
N GLU A 93 -8.71 -4.05 -15.73
CA GLU A 93 -7.61 -4.35 -16.65
C GLU A 93 -6.83 -5.60 -16.25
N ASP A 94 -7.22 -6.23 -15.15
CA ASP A 94 -6.59 -7.43 -14.63
C ASP A 94 -7.48 -8.65 -14.81
N ILE A 95 -6.87 -9.82 -14.64
CA ILE A 95 -7.59 -11.07 -14.51
C ILE A 95 -7.96 -11.21 -13.04
N VAL A 96 -9.26 -11.30 -12.76
CA VAL A 96 -9.75 -11.48 -11.38
C VAL A 96 -10.34 -12.87 -11.24
N VAL A 97 -9.89 -13.62 -10.24
CA VAL A 97 -10.31 -14.99 -9.93
C VAL A 97 -10.81 -15.05 -8.49
N SER A 98 -11.98 -15.63 -8.27
CA SER A 98 -12.58 -15.84 -6.95
C SER A 98 -12.83 -17.33 -6.79
N PRO A 99 -11.92 -18.07 -6.15
CA PRO A 99 -12.08 -19.50 -5.90
C PRO A 99 -12.75 -19.77 -4.55
N ASP A 100 -13.21 -21.01 -4.37
CA ASP A 100 -13.44 -21.63 -3.05
C ASP A 100 -12.13 -22.20 -2.50
N GLY A 101 -12.06 -22.42 -1.18
CA GLY A 101 -11.05 -23.30 -0.60
C GLY A 101 -11.36 -24.79 -0.83
N LEU A 102 -10.57 -25.68 -0.24
CA LEU A 102 -10.81 -27.13 -0.26
C LEU A 102 -11.30 -27.68 1.07
N THR A 103 -11.18 -26.94 2.18
CA THR A 103 -11.56 -27.47 3.50
C THR A 103 -13.05 -27.29 3.74
N PRO A 104 -13.85 -28.36 3.98
CA PRO A 104 -15.29 -28.21 4.22
C PRO A 104 -15.63 -27.25 5.37
N GLY A 105 -16.59 -26.37 5.11
CA GLY A 105 -17.13 -25.39 6.06
C GLY A 105 -18.48 -25.78 6.62
N SER A 106 -19.28 -24.77 7.00
CA SER A 106 -20.66 -24.97 7.42
C SER A 106 -21.59 -25.01 6.20
N GLY A 107 -22.48 -26.00 6.12
CA GLY A 107 -23.30 -26.21 4.93
C GLY A 107 -22.46 -26.59 3.71
N ASP A 108 -22.86 -26.14 2.53
CA ASP A 108 -22.20 -26.44 1.25
C ASP A 108 -21.11 -25.41 0.91
N THR A 109 -20.27 -25.07 1.88
CA THR A 109 -19.20 -24.07 1.74
C THR A 109 -17.83 -24.71 1.93
N PHE A 110 -16.79 -24.10 1.35
CA PHE A 110 -15.40 -24.52 1.54
C PHE A 110 -14.55 -23.35 1.97
N ASN A 111 -13.75 -23.55 3.01
CA ASN A 111 -12.95 -22.54 3.68
C ASN A 111 -11.49 -22.65 3.27
N PHE A 112 -10.79 -21.52 3.32
CA PHE A 112 -9.33 -21.48 3.22
C PHE A 112 -8.69 -21.79 4.59
N VAL A 113 -7.93 -22.87 4.67
CA VAL A 113 -7.15 -23.21 5.87
C VAL A 113 -5.66 -23.30 5.51
N GLN A 114 -4.78 -22.96 6.45
CA GLN A 114 -3.33 -23.00 6.27
C GLN A 114 -2.83 -24.46 6.23
N ASN A 115 -3.09 -25.14 5.12
CA ASN A 115 -2.72 -26.53 4.90
C ASN A 115 -2.33 -26.76 3.43
N LYS A 116 -1.69 -27.90 3.19
CA LYS A 116 -1.18 -28.28 1.87
C LYS A 116 -2.27 -28.44 0.79
N THR A 117 -3.49 -28.80 1.16
CA THR A 117 -4.57 -29.04 0.20
C THR A 117 -5.10 -27.72 -0.35
N ASP A 118 -5.41 -26.75 0.52
CA ASP A 118 -5.78 -25.38 0.13
C ASP A 118 -4.61 -24.67 -0.59
N GLU A 119 -3.37 -24.92 -0.18
CA GLU A 119 -2.16 -24.47 -0.88
C GLU A 119 -2.11 -24.94 -2.33
N GLU A 120 -2.21 -26.26 -2.55
CA GLU A 120 -2.13 -26.88 -3.88
C GLU A 120 -3.20 -26.33 -4.83
N GLN A 121 -4.39 -26.00 -4.32
CA GLN A 121 -5.42 -25.37 -5.14
C GLN A 121 -5.00 -23.99 -5.64
N ILE A 122 -4.49 -23.12 -4.76
CA ILE A 122 -4.08 -21.76 -5.15
C ILE A 122 -2.84 -21.79 -6.05
N VAL A 123 -1.86 -22.65 -5.75
CA VAL A 123 -0.71 -22.89 -6.63
C VAL A 123 -1.17 -23.34 -8.02
N GLY A 124 -2.03 -24.36 -8.08
CA GLY A 124 -2.53 -24.90 -9.34
C GLY A 124 -3.30 -23.88 -10.17
N LEU A 125 -4.10 -23.02 -9.54
CA LEU A 125 -4.79 -21.93 -10.23
C LEU A 125 -3.81 -20.86 -10.75
N ILE A 126 -2.79 -20.47 -9.96
CA ILE A 126 -1.76 -19.53 -10.41
C ILE A 126 -1.04 -20.07 -11.65
N GLU A 127 -0.62 -21.35 -11.60
CA GLU A 127 0.06 -22.01 -12.71
C GLU A 127 -0.83 -22.16 -13.94
N LEU A 128 -2.10 -22.56 -13.74
CA LEU A 128 -3.09 -22.62 -14.82
C LEU A 128 -3.17 -21.28 -15.54
N PHE A 129 -3.43 -20.19 -14.83
CA PHE A 129 -3.60 -18.88 -15.46
C PHE A 129 -2.29 -18.38 -16.10
N ARG A 130 -1.12 -18.58 -15.47
CA ARG A 130 0.20 -18.27 -16.07
C ARG A 130 0.50 -19.06 -17.34
N SER A 131 -0.02 -20.28 -17.46
CA SER A 131 0.14 -21.08 -18.68
C SER A 131 -0.74 -20.59 -19.84
N ARG A 132 -1.81 -19.82 -19.54
CA ARG A 132 -2.79 -19.38 -20.53
C ARG A 132 -2.68 -17.91 -20.91
N PHE A 133 -2.15 -17.08 -20.02
CA PHE A 133 -2.12 -15.65 -20.20
C PHE A 133 -0.75 -15.08 -19.85
N ASP A 134 -0.33 -14.05 -20.57
CA ASP A 134 0.89 -13.31 -20.27
C ASP A 134 0.67 -12.40 -19.05
N ILE A 135 0.88 -12.95 -17.86
CA ILE A 135 0.61 -12.30 -16.58
C ILE A 135 1.81 -11.46 -16.13
N GLY A 136 1.52 -10.28 -15.59
CA GLY A 136 2.47 -9.44 -14.86
C GLY A 136 2.61 -9.90 -13.41
N ASN A 137 2.04 -9.10 -12.51
CA ASN A 137 2.07 -9.38 -11.07
C ASN A 137 0.98 -10.38 -10.66
N VAL A 138 1.20 -11.11 -9.57
CA VAL A 138 0.21 -11.95 -8.91
C VAL A 138 -0.10 -11.39 -7.54
N TYR A 139 -1.38 -11.12 -7.27
CA TYR A 139 -1.85 -10.61 -6.00
C TYR A 139 -2.94 -11.48 -5.39
N LEU A 140 -2.95 -11.56 -4.05
CA LEU A 140 -4.03 -12.18 -3.30
C LEU A 140 -4.71 -11.13 -2.43
N TYR A 141 -6.02 -11.00 -2.53
CA TYR A 141 -6.86 -10.39 -1.52
C TYR A 141 -7.48 -11.49 -0.66
N GLY A 142 -7.54 -11.27 0.65
CA GLY A 142 -8.22 -12.16 1.57
C GLY A 142 -9.12 -11.39 2.52
N HIS A 143 -10.35 -11.88 2.73
CA HIS A 143 -11.27 -11.37 3.74
C HIS A 143 -11.37 -12.31 4.93
N SER A 144 -11.31 -11.79 6.16
CA SER A 144 -11.50 -12.60 7.37
C SER A 144 -10.59 -13.84 7.30
N GLN A 145 -11.10 -15.07 7.37
CA GLN A 145 -10.32 -16.30 7.19
C GLN A 145 -9.41 -16.31 5.94
N GLY A 146 -9.88 -15.82 4.79
CA GLY A 146 -9.06 -15.70 3.58
C GLY A 146 -7.83 -14.81 3.78
N ALA A 147 -7.91 -13.81 4.68
CA ALA A 147 -6.78 -12.95 5.03
C ALA A 147 -5.70 -13.71 5.82
N PHE A 148 -6.10 -14.60 6.74
CA PHE A 148 -5.16 -15.47 7.47
C PHE A 148 -4.41 -16.40 6.50
N PHE A 149 -5.12 -16.92 5.50
CA PHE A 149 -4.52 -17.73 4.46
C PHE A 149 -3.54 -16.91 3.60
N CYS A 150 -3.91 -15.70 3.18
CA CYS A 150 -3.02 -14.82 2.40
C CYS A 150 -1.68 -14.56 3.09
N TYR A 151 -1.70 -14.25 4.40
CA TYR A 151 -0.46 -14.03 5.15
C TYR A 151 0.47 -15.24 5.15
N TRP A 152 -0.10 -16.43 5.36
CA TRP A 152 0.63 -17.68 5.36
C TRP A 152 1.17 -18.02 3.95
N PHE A 153 0.30 -17.99 2.95
CA PHE A 153 0.64 -18.32 1.57
C PHE A 153 1.74 -17.41 1.01
N ALA A 154 1.67 -16.10 1.30
CA ALA A 154 2.72 -15.14 0.91
C ALA A 154 4.09 -15.43 1.55
N GLY A 155 4.10 -16.08 2.71
CA GLY A 155 5.31 -16.51 3.40
C GLY A 155 5.90 -17.80 2.84
N GLU A 156 5.05 -18.77 2.52
CA GLU A 156 5.45 -20.08 2.00
C GLU A 156 5.79 -20.03 0.50
N HIS A 157 5.11 -19.18 -0.28
CA HIS A 157 5.26 -19.06 -1.74
C HIS A 157 5.61 -17.64 -2.21
N PRO A 158 6.66 -17.00 -1.68
CA PRO A 158 7.06 -15.65 -2.09
C PRO A 158 7.49 -15.57 -3.57
N GLU A 159 7.84 -16.69 -4.19
CA GLU A 159 8.12 -16.79 -5.63
C GLU A 159 6.85 -16.69 -6.49
N LEU A 160 5.70 -17.11 -5.97
CA LEU A 160 4.44 -17.14 -6.72
C LEU A 160 3.65 -15.84 -6.60
N VAL A 161 3.84 -15.07 -5.52
CA VAL A 161 3.06 -13.87 -5.20
C VAL A 161 3.94 -12.64 -5.13
N ASP A 162 3.42 -11.50 -5.60
CA ASP A 162 4.12 -10.21 -5.55
C ASP A 162 3.57 -9.31 -4.44
N GLY A 163 2.31 -9.51 -4.03
CA GLY A 163 1.74 -8.81 -2.88
C GLY A 163 0.38 -9.34 -2.44
N ILE A 164 -0.03 -8.94 -1.24
CA ILE A 164 -1.33 -9.30 -0.66
C ILE A 164 -2.07 -8.08 -0.10
N VAL A 165 -3.40 -8.13 -0.13
CA VAL A 165 -4.29 -7.27 0.66
C VAL A 165 -5.08 -8.16 1.62
N ALA A 166 -4.63 -8.20 2.87
CA ALA A 166 -5.28 -8.96 3.93
C ALA A 166 -6.24 -8.04 4.70
N HIS A 167 -7.54 -8.28 4.53
CA HIS A 167 -8.61 -7.49 5.08
C HIS A 167 -9.32 -8.20 6.23
N ALA A 168 -9.42 -7.53 7.39
CA ALA A 168 -10.07 -8.06 8.59
C ALA A 168 -9.43 -9.37 9.10
N GLY A 169 -8.10 -9.48 8.97
CA GLY A 169 -7.32 -10.67 9.27
C GLY A 169 -6.40 -10.52 10.49
N ASN A 170 -5.61 -11.55 10.76
CA ASN A 170 -4.61 -11.52 11.83
C ASN A 170 -3.46 -12.47 11.52
N VAL A 171 -2.27 -12.13 12.05
CA VAL A 171 -1.13 -13.02 12.14
C VAL A 171 -0.66 -13.13 13.58
N LEU A 172 -0.37 -14.35 14.01
CA LEU A 172 0.20 -14.60 15.33
C LEU A 172 1.73 -14.65 15.31
N ASN A 173 2.32 -15.06 14.18
CA ASN A 173 3.77 -15.09 13.98
C ASN A 173 4.09 -15.16 12.46
N VAL A 174 5.22 -14.60 12.05
CA VAL A 174 5.81 -14.86 10.72
C VAL A 174 7.25 -15.34 10.86
N GLN A 175 7.57 -16.49 10.30
CA GLN A 175 8.94 -17.00 10.14
C GLN A 175 9.23 -17.24 8.66
N HIS A 176 9.07 -16.18 7.86
CA HIS A 176 9.18 -16.29 6.41
C HIS A 176 10.64 -16.11 5.94
N PRO A 177 11.01 -16.72 4.81
CA PRO A 177 12.36 -16.58 4.25
C PRO A 177 12.65 -15.12 3.88
N LYS A 178 13.93 -14.78 3.78
CA LYS A 178 14.39 -13.43 3.43
C LYS A 178 13.76 -12.89 2.14
N ILE A 179 13.59 -13.75 1.12
CA ILE A 179 12.96 -13.36 -0.15
C ILE A 179 11.53 -12.85 0.05
N ALA A 180 10.73 -13.42 0.96
CA ALA A 180 9.39 -12.93 1.26
C ALA A 180 9.42 -11.51 1.83
N LYS A 181 10.38 -11.24 2.73
CA LYS A 181 10.56 -9.96 3.42
C LYS A 181 10.94 -8.81 2.49
N GLU A 182 11.72 -9.11 1.46
CA GLU A 182 12.23 -8.13 0.48
C GLU A 182 11.27 -7.97 -0.72
N LYS A 183 10.68 -9.08 -1.18
CA LYS A 183 9.89 -9.11 -2.39
C LYS A 183 8.43 -8.75 -2.12
N VAL A 184 7.76 -9.49 -1.24
CA VAL A 184 6.30 -9.48 -1.18
C VAL A 184 5.79 -8.23 -0.47
N ALA A 185 4.88 -7.51 -1.11
CA ALA A 185 4.21 -6.37 -0.53
C ALA A 185 3.03 -6.80 0.35
N ILE A 186 2.96 -6.29 1.57
CA ILE A 186 1.99 -6.68 2.60
C ILE A 186 1.06 -5.52 2.89
N GLY A 187 -0.16 -5.60 2.35
CA GLY A 187 -1.24 -4.67 2.63
C GLY A 187 -2.13 -5.21 3.75
N ILE A 188 -2.22 -4.48 4.85
CA ILE A 188 -3.06 -4.79 6.01
C ILE A 188 -4.20 -3.78 6.01
N LEU A 189 -5.44 -4.24 5.84
CA LEU A 189 -6.62 -3.37 5.83
C LEU A 189 -7.57 -3.80 6.95
N HIS A 190 -8.07 -2.86 7.74
CA HIS A 190 -8.99 -3.17 8.83
C HIS A 190 -9.89 -1.99 9.12
N ALA A 191 -11.16 -2.20 9.47
CA ALA A 191 -11.98 -1.10 10.01
C ALA A 191 -11.77 -0.98 11.52
N ARG A 192 -11.71 0.24 12.04
CA ARG A 192 -11.61 0.48 13.50
C ARG A 192 -12.75 -0.18 14.28
N SER A 193 -13.94 -0.18 13.69
CA SER A 193 -15.19 -0.63 14.30
C SER A 193 -15.49 -2.12 14.09
N ASP A 194 -14.55 -2.91 13.56
CA ASP A 194 -14.73 -4.36 13.37
C ASP A 194 -15.00 -5.08 14.71
N GLN A 195 -16.23 -5.58 14.87
CA GLN A 195 -16.69 -6.31 16.06
C GLN A 195 -16.42 -7.82 16.01
N VAL A 196 -15.98 -8.34 14.86
CA VAL A 196 -15.73 -9.78 14.65
C VAL A 196 -14.25 -10.09 14.85
N VAL A 197 -13.38 -9.32 14.20
CA VAL A 197 -11.93 -9.39 14.37
C VAL A 197 -11.45 -8.05 14.90
N PRO A 198 -11.04 -7.95 16.19
CA PRO A 198 -10.65 -6.67 16.77
C PRO A 198 -9.51 -6.01 16.01
N VAL A 199 -9.57 -4.68 15.86
CA VAL A 199 -8.56 -3.86 15.16
C VAL A 199 -7.13 -4.07 15.67
N SER A 200 -6.96 -4.42 16.94
CA SER A 200 -5.66 -4.74 17.53
C SER A 200 -4.95 -5.93 16.87
N CYS A 201 -5.68 -6.75 16.11
CA CYS A 201 -5.10 -7.78 15.25
C CYS A 201 -4.28 -7.19 14.10
N ALA A 202 -4.78 -6.13 13.45
CA ALA A 202 -4.06 -5.45 12.38
C ALA A 202 -2.82 -4.72 12.92
N GLU A 203 -2.96 -3.99 14.03
CA GLU A 203 -1.86 -3.28 14.70
C GLU A 203 -0.74 -4.24 15.13
N ARG A 204 -1.11 -5.38 15.74
CA ARG A 204 -0.16 -6.44 16.07
C ARG A 204 0.49 -7.03 14.82
N THR A 205 -0.29 -7.29 13.77
CA THR A 205 0.24 -7.87 12.52
C THR A 205 1.26 -6.93 11.88
N GLU A 206 0.95 -5.64 11.79
CA GLU A 206 1.89 -4.64 11.29
C GLU A 206 3.19 -4.65 12.10
N THR A 207 3.08 -4.62 13.43
CA THR A 207 4.24 -4.68 14.34
C THR A 207 5.11 -5.91 14.04
N ILE A 208 4.49 -7.10 13.97
CA ILE A 208 5.19 -8.36 13.67
C ILE A 208 5.94 -8.28 12.33
N TYR A 209 5.30 -7.80 11.27
CA TYR A 209 5.93 -7.72 9.94
C TYR A 209 7.08 -6.71 9.91
N ARG A 210 6.90 -5.54 10.55
CA ARG A 210 7.96 -4.51 10.65
C ARG A 210 9.15 -5.02 11.46
N ASP A 211 8.92 -5.63 12.62
CA ASP A 211 9.96 -6.21 13.47
C ASP A 211 10.71 -7.35 12.78
N GLN A 212 10.03 -8.09 11.91
CA GLN A 212 10.64 -9.15 11.11
C GLN A 212 11.41 -8.63 9.90
N GLY A 213 11.42 -7.32 9.65
CA GLY A 213 12.21 -6.67 8.62
C GLY A 213 11.57 -6.68 7.23
N TYR A 214 10.25 -6.77 7.14
CA TYR A 214 9.57 -6.61 5.85
C TYR A 214 9.74 -5.18 5.33
N GLN A 215 10.12 -5.07 4.06
CA GLN A 215 10.43 -3.78 3.44
C GLN A 215 9.20 -3.04 2.93
N LYS A 216 8.12 -3.77 2.65
CA LYS A 216 6.93 -3.28 1.96
C LYS A 216 5.68 -3.60 2.77
N VAL A 217 5.43 -2.82 3.82
CA VAL A 217 4.27 -3.01 4.71
C VAL A 217 3.46 -1.72 4.78
N LYS A 218 2.17 -1.81 4.46
CA LYS A 218 1.20 -0.73 4.64
C LYS A 218 0.05 -1.26 5.48
N CYS A 219 -0.20 -0.60 6.60
CA CYS A 219 -1.39 -0.83 7.41
C CYS A 219 -2.33 0.37 7.24
N TRP A 220 -3.60 0.08 6.96
CA TRP A 220 -4.64 1.08 6.88
C TRP A 220 -5.80 0.68 7.79
N ILE A 221 -5.94 1.44 8.88
CA ILE A 221 -7.12 1.37 9.72
C ILE A 221 -8.14 2.40 9.21
N VAL A 222 -9.32 1.90 8.82
CA VAL A 222 -10.40 2.70 8.27
C VAL A 222 -11.32 3.15 9.41
N GLU A 223 -11.41 4.47 9.58
CA GLU A 223 -12.26 5.12 10.57
C GLU A 223 -13.66 5.43 10.01
N GLY A 224 -14.61 5.77 10.90
CA GLY A 224 -15.93 6.27 10.50
C GLY A 224 -16.88 5.23 9.89
N ILE A 225 -16.48 3.96 9.87
CA ILE A 225 -17.35 2.84 9.50
C ILE A 225 -18.26 2.51 10.67
N ARG A 226 -19.57 2.33 10.43
CA ARG A 226 -20.52 1.92 11.46
C ARG A 226 -20.16 0.54 11.99
N ASP A 227 -20.38 0.27 13.27
CA ASP A 227 -20.02 -1.00 13.93
C ASP A 227 -20.55 -2.25 13.19
N GLN A 228 -21.77 -2.18 12.63
CA GLN A 228 -22.36 -3.31 11.90
C GLN A 228 -21.71 -3.57 10.54
N ALA A 229 -20.98 -2.58 10.01
CA ALA A 229 -20.30 -2.59 8.73
C ALA A 229 -18.78 -2.82 8.86
N GLY A 230 -18.22 -2.74 10.07
CA GLY A 230 -16.77 -2.78 10.29
C GLY A 230 -16.08 -4.04 9.76
N HIS A 231 -16.78 -5.19 9.78
CA HIS A 231 -16.24 -6.45 9.25
C HIS A 231 -16.53 -6.66 7.75
N TRP A 232 -17.37 -5.84 7.11
CA TRP A 232 -17.81 -6.08 5.73
C TRP A 232 -16.78 -5.58 4.70
N PRO A 233 -16.83 -6.07 3.45
CA PRO A 233 -15.98 -5.60 2.36
C PRO A 233 -15.93 -4.07 2.22
N LEU A 234 -14.74 -3.57 1.90
CA LEU A 234 -14.48 -2.14 1.70
C LEU A 234 -13.93 -1.90 0.28
N PRO A 235 -14.75 -1.98 -0.79
CA PRO A 235 -14.26 -2.00 -2.17
C PRO A 235 -13.33 -0.85 -2.54
N THR A 236 -13.66 0.38 -2.14
CA THR A 236 -12.82 1.56 -2.42
C THR A 236 -11.45 1.45 -1.75
N HIS A 237 -11.42 1.07 -0.47
CA HIS A 237 -10.17 0.95 0.29
C HIS A 237 -9.31 -0.19 -0.23
N VAL A 238 -9.92 -1.32 -0.59
CA VAL A 238 -9.23 -2.46 -1.20
C VAL A 238 -8.65 -2.08 -2.57
N ALA A 239 -9.37 -1.31 -3.40
CA ALA A 239 -8.85 -0.82 -4.67
C ALA A 239 -7.60 0.05 -4.47
N THR A 240 -7.64 0.98 -3.51
CA THR A 240 -6.48 1.81 -3.14
C THR A 240 -5.31 0.99 -2.56
N MET A 241 -5.58 -0.10 -1.83
CA MET A 241 -4.52 -1.01 -1.38
C MET A 241 -3.89 -1.77 -2.55
N PHE A 242 -4.67 -2.16 -3.56
CA PHE A 242 -4.13 -2.76 -4.79
C PHE A 242 -3.33 -1.76 -5.64
N GLU A 243 -3.74 -0.50 -5.71
CA GLU A 243 -2.95 0.57 -6.33
C GLU A 243 -1.59 0.69 -5.63
N TRP A 244 -1.58 0.72 -4.30
CA TRP A 244 -0.33 0.68 -3.55
C TRP A 244 0.51 -0.58 -3.86
N LEU A 245 -0.10 -1.77 -3.99
CA LEU A 245 0.62 -2.98 -4.40
C LEU A 245 1.24 -2.84 -5.80
N ASP A 246 0.51 -2.27 -6.77
CA ASP A 246 1.04 -2.00 -8.11
C ASP A 246 2.29 -1.10 -8.01
N GLU A 247 2.28 -0.10 -7.13
CA GLU A 247 3.40 0.80 -6.93
C GLU A 247 4.63 0.15 -6.27
N VAL A 248 4.43 -0.74 -5.28
CA VAL A 248 5.54 -1.30 -4.47
C VAL A 248 6.01 -2.67 -4.92
N ALA A 249 5.18 -3.43 -5.63
CA ALA A 249 5.46 -4.81 -6.02
C ALA A 249 5.96 -4.94 -7.47
N THR A 250 6.20 -3.82 -8.17
CA THR A 250 6.68 -3.87 -9.54
C THR A 250 8.17 -4.24 -9.60
N PHE A 251 8.47 -5.42 -10.12
CA PHE A 251 9.85 -5.91 -10.35
C PHE A 251 10.26 -5.85 -11.82
N HIS A 252 9.30 -5.70 -12.74
CA HIS A 252 9.61 -5.59 -14.16
C HIS A 252 10.06 -4.16 -14.49
N PRO A 253 11.28 -3.95 -15.01
CA PRO A 253 11.83 -2.61 -15.17
C PRO A 253 10.98 -1.70 -16.07
N VAL A 254 10.38 -2.24 -17.13
CA VAL A 254 9.50 -1.45 -18.02
C VAL A 254 8.22 -1.04 -17.30
N GLN A 255 7.66 -1.91 -16.47
CA GLN A 255 6.48 -1.57 -15.67
C GLN A 255 6.85 -0.53 -14.60
N ALA A 256 8.06 -0.57 -14.05
CA ALA A 256 8.53 0.44 -13.10
C ALA A 256 8.65 1.82 -13.76
N VAL A 257 9.03 1.89 -15.04
CA VAL A 257 8.96 3.13 -15.84
C VAL A 257 7.52 3.62 -15.96
N GLU A 258 6.56 2.75 -16.29
CA GLU A 258 5.15 3.12 -16.41
C GLU A 258 4.54 3.57 -15.07
N VAL A 259 4.89 2.91 -13.97
CA VAL A 259 4.49 3.34 -12.60
C VAL A 259 5.06 4.72 -12.30
N ALA A 260 6.34 4.95 -12.62
CA ALA A 260 6.95 6.25 -12.40
C ALA A 260 6.30 7.35 -13.24
N ARG A 261 5.98 7.06 -14.50
CA ARG A 261 5.25 7.96 -15.40
C ARG A 261 3.87 8.28 -14.86
N GLY A 262 3.07 7.25 -14.55
CA GLY A 262 1.71 7.40 -14.06
C GLY A 262 1.65 8.20 -12.76
N ALA A 263 2.53 7.91 -11.81
CA ALA A 263 2.62 8.64 -10.55
C ALA A 263 3.00 10.12 -10.73
N LEU A 264 3.76 10.45 -11.78
CA LEU A 264 4.16 11.82 -12.09
C LEU A 264 3.11 12.57 -12.92
N ALA A 265 2.38 11.89 -13.79
CA ALA A 265 1.39 12.45 -14.70
C ALA A 265 -0.02 12.56 -14.08
N ASP A 266 -0.23 12.03 -12.88
CA ASP A 266 -1.51 12.14 -12.17
C ASP A 266 -1.87 13.62 -11.87
N LYS A 267 -3.15 13.88 -11.65
CA LYS A 267 -3.66 15.22 -11.30
C LYS A 267 -2.97 15.77 -10.05
N GLU A 268 -2.68 14.90 -9.10
CA GLU A 268 -1.93 15.19 -7.87
C GLU A 268 -0.69 14.28 -7.83
N PRO A 269 0.46 14.70 -8.39
CA PRO A 269 1.60 13.82 -8.57
C PRO A 269 2.16 13.25 -7.26
N ASN A 270 2.40 11.94 -7.25
CA ASN A 270 3.07 11.25 -6.15
C ASN A 270 4.57 11.09 -6.41
N PHE A 271 5.33 12.15 -6.11
CA PHE A 271 6.78 12.20 -6.33
C PHE A 271 7.55 11.07 -5.62
N SER A 272 7.12 10.66 -4.43
CA SER A 272 7.79 9.60 -3.66
C SER A 272 7.73 8.25 -4.39
N VAL A 273 6.57 7.93 -4.97
CA VAL A 273 6.35 6.74 -5.79
C VAL A 273 7.11 6.86 -7.09
N ALA A 274 7.02 8.01 -7.76
CA ALA A 274 7.69 8.24 -9.03
C ALA A 274 9.22 8.08 -8.92
N ILE A 275 9.85 8.68 -7.91
CA ILE A 275 11.30 8.55 -7.68
C ILE A 275 11.71 7.13 -7.32
N ARG A 276 10.93 6.45 -6.45
CA ARG A 276 11.22 5.05 -6.11
C ARG A 276 11.16 4.17 -7.34
N ALA A 277 10.06 4.24 -8.10
CA ALA A 277 9.83 3.44 -9.28
C ALA A 277 10.85 3.74 -10.39
N ALA A 278 11.23 5.00 -10.59
CA ALA A 278 12.32 5.38 -11.51
C ALA A 278 13.68 4.79 -11.06
N GLY A 279 13.97 4.78 -9.75
CA GLY A 279 15.14 4.11 -9.20
C GLY A 279 15.16 2.60 -9.45
N ASP A 280 14.03 1.93 -9.21
CA ASP A 280 13.89 0.49 -9.44
C ASP A 280 13.98 0.15 -10.94
N ALA A 281 13.37 0.97 -11.80
CA ALA A 281 13.49 0.89 -13.26
C ALA A 281 14.95 1.00 -13.70
N ARG A 282 15.70 1.98 -13.17
CA ARG A 282 17.12 2.19 -13.50
C ARG A 282 17.96 0.97 -13.18
N GLU A 283 17.79 0.38 -11.99
CA GLU A 283 18.52 -0.82 -11.60
C GLU A 283 18.10 -2.05 -12.41
N GLY A 284 16.80 -2.23 -12.65
CA GLY A 284 16.28 -3.35 -13.44
C GLY A 284 16.69 -3.29 -14.92
N LEU A 285 16.65 -2.11 -15.54
CA LEU A 285 16.99 -1.91 -16.96
C LEU A 285 18.45 -2.22 -17.27
N LYS A 286 19.39 -2.11 -16.30
CA LYS A 286 20.79 -2.53 -16.49
C LYS A 286 20.88 -4.00 -16.95
N LYS A 287 20.08 -4.87 -16.32
CA LYS A 287 20.10 -6.32 -16.58
C LYS A 287 19.04 -6.77 -17.58
N TYR A 288 18.04 -5.93 -17.86
CA TYR A 288 16.98 -6.23 -18.80
C TYR A 288 17.49 -6.46 -20.23
N ARG A 289 16.82 -7.36 -20.97
CA ARG A 289 17.16 -7.80 -22.33
C ARG A 289 15.94 -7.85 -23.27
N GLY A 290 14.79 -7.32 -22.87
CA GLY A 290 13.61 -7.23 -23.73
C GLY A 290 13.79 -6.21 -24.87
N ASP A 291 13.07 -6.41 -25.97
CA ASP A 291 13.14 -5.59 -27.18
C ASP A 291 12.65 -4.14 -26.96
N ASP A 292 11.87 -3.92 -25.90
CA ASP A 292 11.34 -2.63 -25.45
C ASP A 292 12.29 -1.87 -24.51
N LYS A 293 13.47 -2.42 -24.19
CA LYS A 293 14.47 -1.77 -23.33
C LYS A 293 14.83 -0.36 -23.77
N ALA A 294 15.03 -0.16 -25.08
CA ALA A 294 15.44 1.15 -25.61
C ALA A 294 14.35 2.22 -25.41
N VAL A 295 13.09 1.82 -25.60
CA VAL A 295 11.93 2.69 -25.36
C VAL A 295 11.79 3.01 -23.87
N ALA A 296 11.93 2.01 -23.01
CA ALA A 296 11.87 2.19 -21.56
C ALA A 296 12.99 3.09 -21.02
N LEU A 297 14.22 2.98 -21.56
CA LEU A 297 15.33 3.88 -21.19
C LEU A 297 15.04 5.32 -21.61
N ALA A 298 14.56 5.56 -22.83
CA ALA A 298 14.22 6.90 -23.29
C ALA A 298 13.12 7.55 -22.42
N MET A 299 12.08 6.79 -22.09
CA MET A 299 11.02 7.25 -21.18
C MET A 299 11.56 7.52 -19.77
N LEU A 300 12.43 6.65 -19.24
CA LEU A 300 13.06 6.85 -17.93
C LEU A 300 13.91 8.13 -17.90
N ASP A 301 14.63 8.44 -18.97
CA ASP A 301 15.42 9.67 -19.07
C ASP A 301 14.54 10.93 -19.01
N GLU A 302 13.36 10.91 -19.67
CA GLU A 302 12.39 12.02 -19.58
C GLU A 302 11.79 12.14 -18.17
N ILE A 303 11.44 11.01 -17.54
CA ILE A 303 10.95 10.98 -16.15
C ILE A 303 12.00 11.54 -15.19
N ASP A 304 13.27 11.12 -15.32
CA ASP A 304 14.37 11.60 -14.48
C ASP A 304 14.59 13.11 -14.66
N GLY A 305 14.47 13.62 -15.90
CA GLY A 305 14.51 15.05 -16.18
C GLY A 305 13.39 15.84 -15.49
N ALA A 306 12.16 15.35 -15.61
CA ALA A 306 11.00 15.98 -14.98
C ALA A 306 11.08 15.96 -13.43
N LEU A 307 11.50 14.82 -12.86
CA LEU A 307 11.71 14.68 -11.41
C LEU A 307 12.83 15.59 -10.90
N ALA A 308 13.94 15.70 -11.64
CA ALA A 308 15.04 16.61 -11.28
C ALA A 308 14.57 18.06 -11.27
N ARG A 309 13.81 18.50 -12.27
CA ARG A 309 13.25 19.86 -12.31
C ARG A 309 12.30 20.14 -11.15
N CYS A 310 11.39 19.24 -10.84
CA CYS A 310 10.47 19.40 -9.72
C CYS A 310 11.22 19.46 -8.38
N ALA A 311 12.26 18.62 -8.22
CA ALA A 311 13.13 18.62 -7.05
C ALA A 311 13.93 19.93 -6.90
N GLU A 312 14.43 20.50 -7.99
CA GLU A 312 15.11 21.80 -8.01
C GLU A 312 14.15 22.94 -7.62
N ALA A 313 12.94 22.94 -8.17
CA ALA A 313 11.90 23.93 -7.83
C ALA A 313 11.50 23.84 -6.35
N ALA A 314 11.31 22.62 -5.82
CA ALA A 314 11.02 22.40 -4.41
C ALA A 314 12.16 22.92 -3.51
N ALA A 315 13.42 22.60 -3.84
CA ALA A 315 14.56 23.09 -3.09
C ALA A 315 14.66 24.63 -3.13
N ALA A 316 14.45 25.23 -4.30
CA ALA A 316 14.47 26.69 -4.48
C ALA A 316 13.36 27.40 -3.68
N ALA A 317 12.17 26.81 -3.57
CA ALA A 317 11.08 27.33 -2.76
C ALA A 317 11.37 27.24 -1.25
N LEU A 318 12.01 26.15 -0.80
CA LEU A 318 12.30 25.92 0.62
C LEU A 318 13.47 26.74 1.15
N VAL A 319 14.49 27.01 0.33
CA VAL A 319 15.73 27.68 0.78
C VAL A 319 15.47 29.03 1.48
N PRO A 320 14.71 29.97 0.88
CA PRO A 320 14.45 31.27 1.51
C PRO A 320 13.67 31.14 2.82
N VAL A 321 12.71 30.23 2.89
CA VAL A 321 11.88 29.99 4.07
C VAL A 321 12.73 29.46 5.23
N PHE A 322 13.60 28.49 4.94
CA PHE A 322 14.49 27.90 5.93
C PHE A 322 15.55 28.90 6.43
N GLU A 323 16.08 29.74 5.54
CA GLU A 323 17.03 30.80 5.91
C GLU A 323 16.37 31.87 6.80
N ALA A 324 15.15 32.28 6.47
CA ALA A 324 14.37 33.22 7.26
C ALA A 324 14.06 32.69 8.67
N ALA A 325 13.83 31.38 8.80
CA ALA A 325 13.63 30.69 10.08
C ALA A 325 14.93 30.52 10.91
N GLY A 326 16.00 31.25 10.57
CA GLY A 326 17.24 31.27 11.35
C GLY A 326 18.04 29.97 11.25
N LYS A 327 17.94 29.24 10.14
CA LYS A 327 18.50 27.89 9.90
C LYS A 327 17.83 26.78 10.71
N GLY A 328 16.51 26.89 10.92
CA GLY A 328 15.71 25.89 11.63
C GLY A 328 15.92 25.94 13.14
N LYS A 329 15.95 27.14 13.72
CA LYS A 329 16.01 27.31 15.18
C LYS A 329 14.67 27.17 15.86
N GLU A 330 13.60 27.52 15.16
CA GLU A 330 12.22 27.41 15.66
C GLU A 330 11.36 26.73 14.61
N PRO A 331 10.47 25.80 15.01
CA PRO A 331 9.52 25.20 14.09
C PRO A 331 8.49 26.23 13.59
N GLY A 332 7.97 25.99 12.41
CA GLY A 332 6.81 26.68 11.86
C GLY A 332 6.10 25.79 10.83
N PRO A 333 5.02 26.28 10.19
CA PRO A 333 4.28 25.54 9.16
C PRO A 333 5.18 24.98 8.05
N TRP A 334 6.23 25.73 7.70
CA TRP A 334 7.25 25.34 6.71
C TRP A 334 8.01 24.05 7.05
N ALA A 335 8.06 23.66 8.33
CA ALA A 335 8.73 22.45 8.75
C ALA A 335 8.07 21.21 8.15
N ALA A 336 6.74 21.22 8.04
CA ALA A 336 5.97 20.16 7.38
C ALA A 336 6.33 20.08 5.90
N ASP A 337 6.41 21.22 5.19
CA ASP A 337 6.83 21.27 3.79
C ASP A 337 8.25 20.70 3.60
N VAL A 338 9.18 21.01 4.51
CA VAL A 338 10.54 20.43 4.47
C VAL A 338 10.50 18.93 4.69
N ARG A 339 9.76 18.42 5.68
CA ARG A 339 9.62 16.97 5.93
C ARG A 339 9.03 16.27 4.70
N TRP A 340 7.95 16.82 4.16
CA TRP A 340 7.30 16.30 2.96
C TRP A 340 8.28 16.28 1.78
N CYS A 341 8.98 17.37 1.47
CA CYS A 341 9.95 17.39 0.38
C CYS A 341 11.12 16.42 0.61
N ARG A 342 11.61 16.29 1.84
CA ARG A 342 12.65 15.31 2.18
C ARG A 342 12.17 13.89 1.91
N GLN A 343 10.93 13.55 2.25
CA GLN A 343 10.35 12.24 1.97
C GLN A 343 10.09 12.03 0.47
N ALA A 344 9.47 13.02 -0.18
CA ALA A 344 9.13 13.01 -1.59
C ALA A 344 10.37 12.93 -2.49
N PHE A 345 11.44 13.63 -2.15
CA PHE A 345 12.67 13.78 -2.93
C PHE A 345 13.91 13.14 -2.29
N ALA A 346 13.75 12.19 -1.35
CA ALA A 346 14.84 11.59 -0.55
C ALA A 346 16.01 11.06 -1.39
N ARG A 347 15.74 10.58 -2.62
CA ARG A 347 16.71 9.99 -3.54
C ARG A 347 17.08 10.90 -4.71
N SER A 348 16.67 12.17 -4.68
CA SER A 348 16.98 13.13 -5.74
C SER A 348 18.30 13.85 -5.47
N ASP A 349 19.28 13.65 -6.34
CA ASP A 349 20.54 14.41 -6.31
C ASP A 349 20.30 15.91 -6.51
N ALA A 350 19.27 16.28 -7.28
CA ALA A 350 18.86 17.66 -7.51
C ALA A 350 18.42 18.32 -6.20
N PHE A 351 17.53 17.67 -5.45
CA PHE A 351 17.10 18.16 -4.14
C PHE A 351 18.28 18.26 -3.17
N ALA A 352 19.09 17.20 -3.07
CA ALA A 352 20.26 17.15 -2.19
C ALA A 352 21.27 18.27 -2.49
N ARG A 353 21.49 18.62 -3.76
CA ARG A 353 22.32 19.77 -4.15
C ARG A 353 21.68 21.09 -3.74
N GLY A 354 20.39 21.27 -4.02
CA GLY A 354 19.66 22.50 -3.69
C GLY A 354 19.59 22.77 -2.18
N THR A 355 19.51 21.73 -1.36
CA THR A 355 19.43 21.84 0.10
C THR A 355 20.75 21.56 0.82
N LYS A 356 21.89 21.59 0.11
CA LYS A 356 23.21 21.24 0.66
C LYS A 356 23.59 22.08 1.89
N SER A 357 23.19 23.35 1.93
CA SER A 357 23.40 24.26 3.06
C SER A 357 22.69 23.80 4.35
N PHE A 358 21.69 22.92 4.25
CA PHE A 358 20.87 22.44 5.37
C PHE A 358 21.21 21.02 5.82
N ALA A 359 22.08 20.32 5.10
CA ALA A 359 22.39 18.91 5.35
C ALA A 359 22.86 18.63 6.79
N SER A 360 23.57 19.56 7.43
CA SER A 360 23.97 19.42 8.83
C SER A 360 22.79 19.52 9.80
N THR A 361 21.82 20.38 9.53
CA THR A 361 20.59 20.52 10.35
C THR A 361 19.74 19.27 10.21
N PHE A 362 19.49 18.79 8.99
CA PHE A 362 18.75 17.55 8.73
C PHE A 362 19.34 16.37 9.51
N LYS A 363 20.66 16.17 9.38
CA LYS A 363 21.38 15.13 10.10
C LYS A 363 21.28 15.26 11.62
N SER A 364 21.29 16.49 12.15
CA SER A 364 21.14 16.74 13.58
C SER A 364 19.74 16.37 14.07
N HIS A 365 18.70 16.75 13.32
CA HIS A 365 17.31 16.49 13.67
C HIS A 365 17.01 14.98 13.58
N ASP A 366 17.49 14.30 12.54
CA ASP A 366 17.36 12.84 12.42
C ASP A 366 18.06 12.12 13.58
N LYS A 367 19.25 12.60 14.00
CA LYS A 367 19.99 12.05 15.13
C LYS A 367 19.24 12.22 16.46
N ALA A 368 18.51 13.33 16.65
CA ALA A 368 17.71 13.55 17.85
C ALA A 368 16.64 12.46 17.99
N ILE A 369 15.95 12.13 16.91
CA ILE A 369 14.91 11.09 16.86
C ILE A 369 15.55 9.69 17.02
N ALA A 370 16.60 9.39 16.27
CA ALA A 370 17.27 8.09 16.32
C ALA A 370 17.89 7.77 17.70
N ALA A 371 18.17 8.79 18.53
CA ALA A 371 18.68 8.60 19.88
C ALA A 371 17.68 7.89 20.81
N LEU A 372 16.37 7.95 20.51
CA LEU A 372 15.32 7.32 21.32
C LEU A 372 15.45 5.80 21.38
N ALA A 373 15.94 5.17 20.30
CA ALA A 373 16.17 3.72 20.23
C ALA A 373 17.21 3.21 21.26
N ARG A 374 17.99 4.10 21.89
CA ARG A 374 18.99 3.75 22.92
C ARG A 374 18.38 3.71 24.33
N ILE A 375 17.16 4.17 24.50
CA ILE A 375 16.47 4.18 25.78
C ILE A 375 15.72 2.85 25.92
N LYS A 376 16.18 2.01 26.87
CA LYS A 376 15.67 0.64 27.04
C LYS A 376 14.20 0.57 27.47
N ASP A 377 13.76 1.56 28.23
CA ASP A 377 12.42 1.60 28.82
C ASP A 377 11.61 2.73 28.18
N PRO A 378 10.73 2.42 27.20
CA PRO A 378 9.89 3.41 26.53
C PRO A 378 8.81 3.99 27.46
N GLU A 379 8.54 3.36 28.61
CA GLU A 379 7.55 3.83 29.58
C GLU A 379 8.16 4.83 30.60
N SER A 380 9.47 5.01 30.56
CA SER A 380 10.19 5.81 31.56
C SER A 380 10.00 7.33 31.38
N LYS A 381 10.11 8.07 32.49
CA LYS A 381 10.23 9.55 32.47
C LYS A 381 11.38 10.04 31.59
N LYS A 382 12.45 9.24 31.49
CA LYS A 382 13.62 9.54 30.66
C LYS A 382 13.27 9.47 29.18
N TYR A 383 12.52 8.45 28.75
CA TYR A 383 12.04 8.34 27.38
C TYR A 383 11.14 9.52 27.03
N ALA A 384 10.12 9.81 27.85
CA ALA A 384 9.20 10.91 27.59
C ALA A 384 9.91 12.27 27.42
N LYS A 385 10.86 12.61 28.31
CA LYS A 385 11.65 13.84 28.17
C LYS A 385 12.49 13.86 26.89
N ALA A 386 13.11 12.74 26.54
CA ALA A 386 13.92 12.64 25.33
C ALA A 386 13.06 12.72 24.07
N ALA A 387 11.88 12.11 24.08
CA ALA A 387 10.93 12.10 22.98
C ALA A 387 10.35 13.50 22.74
N LEU A 388 9.96 14.21 23.81
CA LEU A 388 9.53 15.60 23.73
C LEU A 388 10.63 16.52 23.18
N ASN A 389 11.88 16.36 23.65
CA ASN A 389 13.00 17.11 23.09
C ASN A 389 13.27 16.75 21.63
N ALA A 390 13.15 15.48 21.25
CA ALA A 390 13.29 15.06 19.86
C ALA A 390 12.17 15.63 18.96
N LEU A 391 10.95 15.81 19.48
CA LEU A 391 9.91 16.54 18.76
C LEU A 391 10.28 18.02 18.58
N ARG A 392 10.73 18.68 19.64
CA ARG A 392 11.06 20.12 19.63
C ARG A 392 12.30 20.47 18.82
N ASP A 393 13.33 19.62 18.87
CA ASP A 393 14.63 19.86 18.25
C ASP A 393 14.79 19.11 16.93
N GLY A 394 13.93 18.12 16.66
CA GLY A 394 13.99 17.22 15.50
C GLY A 394 12.92 17.48 14.45
N PHE A 395 12.27 18.65 14.46
CA PHE A 395 11.04 18.96 13.73
C PHE A 395 11.11 18.94 12.19
N VAL A 396 12.26 18.72 11.58
CA VAL A 396 12.39 18.48 10.12
C VAL A 396 12.98 17.11 9.82
N GLY A 397 13.07 16.24 10.84
CA GLY A 397 13.60 14.89 10.73
C GLY A 397 12.59 13.91 10.14
N GLU A 398 13.08 12.90 9.43
CA GLU A 398 12.24 11.93 8.70
C GLU A 398 11.33 11.08 9.61
N GLY A 399 11.71 10.88 10.87
CA GLY A 399 10.93 10.12 11.85
C GLY A 399 9.99 10.95 12.72
N TRP A 400 9.85 12.25 12.46
CA TRP A 400 9.17 13.15 13.38
C TRP A 400 7.67 12.88 13.48
N GLU A 401 7.01 12.63 12.35
CA GLU A 401 5.55 12.39 12.30
C GLU A 401 5.17 11.07 12.97
N ALA A 402 5.96 10.02 12.74
CA ALA A 402 5.78 8.74 13.42
C ALA A 402 5.96 8.87 14.94
N LEU A 403 6.94 9.67 15.37
CA LEU A 403 7.14 9.98 16.80
C LEU A 403 5.96 10.77 17.38
N ALA A 404 5.47 11.79 16.67
CA ALA A 404 4.34 12.60 17.10
C ALA A 404 3.08 11.74 17.29
N LEU A 405 2.80 10.85 16.33
CA LEU A 405 1.66 9.94 16.37
C LEU A 405 1.78 8.91 17.50
N ASP A 406 2.96 8.30 17.69
CA ASP A 406 3.22 7.36 18.79
C ASP A 406 3.00 8.02 20.15
N LEU A 407 3.51 9.24 20.35
CA LEU A 407 3.34 9.96 21.61
C LEU A 407 1.88 10.33 21.87
N LYS A 408 1.14 10.82 20.86
CA LYS A 408 -0.30 11.09 20.99
C LYS A 408 -1.07 9.83 21.36
N GLY A 409 -0.86 8.73 20.63
CA GLY A 409 -1.55 7.47 20.91
C GLY A 409 -1.24 6.92 22.30
N ARG A 410 0.01 7.06 22.79
CA ARG A 410 0.38 6.69 24.16
C ARG A 410 -0.35 7.55 25.20
N ILE A 411 -0.36 8.87 25.03
CA ILE A 411 -1.00 9.83 25.94
C ILE A 411 -2.50 9.57 26.03
N GLU A 412 -3.17 9.37 24.89
CA GLU A 412 -4.57 8.97 24.81
C GLU A 412 -4.83 7.63 25.53
N GLY A 413 -3.85 6.73 25.53
CA GLY A 413 -3.83 5.49 26.32
C GLY A 413 -3.55 5.66 27.82
N GLY A 414 -3.44 6.90 28.32
CA GLY A 414 -3.17 7.20 29.74
C GLY A 414 -1.69 7.29 30.11
N TRP A 415 -0.78 7.31 29.13
CA TRP A 415 0.65 7.44 29.38
C TRP A 415 1.04 8.89 29.72
N ALA A 416 1.25 9.18 31.01
CA ALA A 416 1.65 10.50 31.51
C ALA A 416 2.83 10.42 32.50
N PRO A 417 4.04 10.00 32.07
CA PRO A 417 5.18 9.82 32.97
C PRO A 417 5.78 11.14 33.51
N ILE A 418 5.47 12.30 32.90
CA ILE A 418 5.89 13.62 33.36
C ILE A 418 4.69 14.58 33.35
N ASP A 419 4.67 15.54 34.27
CA ASP A 419 3.59 16.53 34.38
C ASP A 419 3.59 17.45 33.15
N GLY A 420 2.40 17.72 32.60
CA GLY A 420 2.22 18.60 31.43
C GLY A 420 2.65 18.00 30.09
N LEU A 421 2.92 16.68 30.01
CA LEU A 421 3.39 16.04 28.78
C LEU A 421 2.43 16.24 27.59
N GLU A 422 1.12 16.12 27.82
CA GLU A 422 0.09 16.28 26.80
C GLU A 422 0.14 17.67 26.17
N ASP A 423 0.00 18.73 26.99
CA ASP A 423 0.09 20.12 26.55
C ASP A 423 1.41 20.42 25.81
N ASP A 424 2.52 19.88 26.31
CA ASP A 424 3.86 20.07 25.74
C ASP A 424 4.03 19.39 24.37
N VAL A 425 3.44 18.19 24.21
CA VAL A 425 3.43 17.45 22.94
C VAL A 425 2.51 18.14 21.94
N ASP A 426 1.32 18.55 22.35
CA ASP A 426 0.38 19.27 21.48
C ASP A 426 0.93 20.61 21.02
N ALA A 427 1.61 21.36 21.90
CA ALA A 427 2.30 22.59 21.51
C ALA A 427 3.44 22.33 20.51
N ALA A 428 4.23 21.28 20.72
CA ALA A 428 5.30 20.90 19.80
C ALA A 428 4.74 20.48 18.42
N ILE A 429 3.62 19.75 18.40
CA ILE A 429 2.97 19.33 17.15
C ILE A 429 2.36 20.54 16.45
N SER A 430 1.58 21.37 17.15
CA SER A 430 0.90 22.53 16.57
C SER A 430 1.88 23.56 15.97
N SER A 431 3.08 23.69 16.57
CA SER A 431 4.10 24.62 16.05
C SER A 431 4.84 24.10 14.81
N ALA A 432 4.81 22.79 14.53
CA ALA A 432 5.58 22.16 13.47
C ALA A 432 4.73 21.40 12.43
N SER A 433 3.42 21.34 12.63
CA SER A 433 2.46 20.67 11.75
C SER A 433 1.73 21.67 10.87
N LEU A 434 1.19 21.13 9.78
CA LEU A 434 0.05 21.68 9.08
C LEU A 434 -1.18 20.89 9.55
N ASP A 435 -2.33 21.54 9.67
CA ASP A 435 -3.55 20.85 10.11
C ASP A 435 -4.13 19.96 8.98
N ASP A 436 -3.83 20.28 7.70
CA ASP A 436 -4.19 19.48 6.53
C ASP A 436 -3.09 19.51 5.44
N GLU A 437 -3.05 18.51 4.55
CA GLU A 437 -2.17 18.48 3.36
C GLU A 437 -2.43 19.66 2.41
N LYS A 438 -3.61 20.29 2.53
CA LYS A 438 -4.01 21.49 1.80
C LYS A 438 -3.37 22.77 2.30
N ASP A 439 -2.73 22.74 3.46
CA ASP A 439 -2.15 23.94 4.08
C ASP A 439 -0.66 24.10 3.76
N ARG A 440 -0.13 23.35 2.77
CA ARG A 440 1.24 23.56 2.25
C ARG A 440 1.43 25.02 1.89
N THR A 441 2.62 25.56 2.13
CA THR A 441 2.85 26.97 1.83
C THR A 441 2.57 27.24 0.35
N ASP A 442 1.82 28.31 0.07
CA ASP A 442 1.48 28.73 -1.29
C ASP A 442 2.71 28.77 -2.21
N ALA A 443 3.88 29.09 -1.65
CA ALA A 443 5.16 29.12 -2.35
C ALA A 443 5.59 27.74 -2.88
N LEU A 444 5.56 26.68 -2.06
CA LEU A 444 5.95 25.34 -2.49
C LEU A 444 4.95 24.79 -3.52
N THR A 445 3.66 24.95 -3.25
CA THR A 445 2.59 24.49 -4.14
C THR A 445 2.69 25.18 -5.50
N SER A 446 2.89 26.50 -5.52
CA SER A 446 3.04 27.27 -6.77
C SER A 446 4.30 26.86 -7.53
N ALA A 447 5.45 26.73 -6.84
CA ALA A 447 6.70 26.33 -7.48
C ALA A 447 6.63 24.94 -8.13
N LEU A 448 5.98 23.98 -7.47
CA LEU A 448 5.78 22.64 -8.03
C LEU A 448 4.80 22.65 -9.21
N ALA A 449 3.71 23.42 -9.12
CA ALA A 449 2.75 23.55 -10.21
C ALA A 449 3.39 24.18 -11.47
N GLU A 450 4.17 25.24 -11.31
CA GLU A 450 4.93 25.87 -12.39
C GLU A 450 5.96 24.92 -13.01
N ALA A 451 6.69 24.18 -12.16
CA ALA A 451 7.66 23.19 -12.62
C ALA A 451 6.99 22.06 -13.42
N LEU A 452 5.87 21.53 -12.94
CA LEU A 452 5.08 20.50 -13.63
C LEU A 452 4.53 21.00 -14.96
N GLU A 453 4.03 22.24 -15.02
CA GLU A 453 3.55 22.82 -16.27
C GLU A 453 4.67 22.97 -17.30
N ALA A 454 5.86 23.42 -16.87
CA ALA A 454 7.03 23.46 -17.74
C ALA A 454 7.47 22.06 -18.19
N CYS A 455 7.35 21.05 -17.32
CA CYS A 455 7.66 19.66 -17.65
C CYS A 455 6.74 19.09 -18.75
N LYS A 456 5.47 19.53 -18.85
CA LYS A 456 4.57 19.09 -19.94
C LYS A 456 5.08 19.49 -21.32
N GLY A 457 5.75 20.63 -21.44
CA GLY A 457 6.37 21.08 -22.68
C GLY A 457 7.70 20.38 -22.99
N ASP A 458 8.53 20.22 -21.96
CA ASP A 458 9.90 19.71 -22.13
C ASP A 458 9.99 18.17 -22.15
N TYR A 459 9.02 17.49 -21.54
CA TYR A 459 8.94 16.02 -21.42
C TYR A 459 7.56 15.49 -21.87
N PRO A 460 7.14 15.77 -23.12
CA PRO A 460 5.78 15.50 -23.56
C PRO A 460 5.41 14.02 -23.53
N ALA A 461 6.36 13.08 -23.60
CA ALA A 461 6.05 11.65 -23.55
C ALA A 461 5.62 11.19 -22.14
N VAL A 462 6.05 11.90 -21.10
CA VAL A 462 5.66 11.63 -19.71
C VAL A 462 4.20 12.02 -19.47
N PHE A 463 3.76 13.16 -20.03
CA PHE A 463 2.46 13.77 -19.75
C PHE A 463 1.44 13.62 -20.87
N ALA A 464 1.78 12.92 -21.96
CA ALA A 464 0.82 12.62 -23.01
C ALA A 464 -0.31 11.74 -22.44
N PRO A 465 -1.59 12.06 -22.72
CA PRO A 465 -2.69 11.16 -22.39
C PRO A 465 -2.50 9.84 -23.13
N GLU A 466 -2.67 8.73 -22.40
CA GLU A 466 -2.61 7.37 -22.94
C GLU A 466 -3.71 7.06 -23.97
#